data_AF-X1QM37-F1
#
_entry.id   AF-X1QM37-F1
#
_cell.length_a   1.000
_cell.length_b   1.000
_cell.length_c   1.000
_cell.angle_alpha   90.00
_cell.angle_beta   90.00
_cell.angle_gamma   90.00
#
_symmetry.space_group_name_H-M   'P 1'
#
loop_
_entity.id
_entity.type
_entity.pdbx_description
1 polymer ?
#
loop_
_entity_poly.entity_id
_entity_poly.type
_entity_poly.pdbx_seq_one_letter_code
_entity_poly.pdbx_strand_id
1 'polypeptide(L)'
;MPSDFQGLVRARLVIVPAASGNLRRSVATDFGACNDLYNATSDAIAESTVVGLTTNVLECLDLDDAFTGIAAGDHVGVAFTRKASHAEDTIEDVVYVLEFWMQYV
;
A
#
# COMPACT_ATOMS: atom_id res chain seq x y z
N MET A 1 -1.34 -3.91 15.18
CA MET A 1 -0.80 -2.72 15.84
C MET A 1 -0.47 -3.08 17.26
N PRO A 2 0.67 -2.62 17.79
CA PRO A 2 0.99 -2.81 19.20
C PRO A 2 -0.09 -2.23 20.12
N SER A 3 -0.14 -2.72 21.36
CA SER A 3 -1.08 -2.25 22.38
C SER A 3 -0.80 -0.81 22.82
N ASP A 4 0.42 -0.32 22.61
CA ASP A 4 0.90 1.02 22.95
C ASP A 4 0.94 1.97 21.73
N PHE A 5 0.36 1.57 20.59
CA PHE A 5 0.23 2.43 19.42
C PHE A 5 -0.54 3.72 19.76
N GLN A 6 0.07 4.87 19.49
CA GLN A 6 -0.51 6.20 19.70
C GLN A 6 -0.85 6.89 18.37
N GLY A 7 -0.12 6.56 17.31
CA GLY A 7 -0.41 7.08 15.98
C GLY A 7 0.55 6.58 14.91
N LEU A 8 0.09 6.65 13.66
CA LEU A 8 0.92 6.35 12.50
C LEU A 8 1.86 7.52 12.22
N VAL A 9 3.15 7.22 12.06
CA VAL A 9 4.14 8.16 11.52
C VAL A 9 4.24 8.00 10.01
N ARG A 10 4.24 6.75 9.55
CA ARG A 10 4.45 6.39 8.15
C ARG A 10 4.06 4.94 7.84
N ALA A 11 3.56 4.68 6.65
CA ALA A 11 3.30 3.38 6.05
C ALA A 11 3.83 3.38 4.61
N ARG A 12 4.58 2.36 4.23
CA ARG A 12 5.19 2.25 2.90
C ARG A 12 5.09 0.85 2.32
N LEU A 13 4.94 0.79 1.02
CA LEU A 13 5.14 -0.41 0.22
C LEU A 13 6.38 -0.25 -0.64
N VAL A 14 7.29 -1.22 -0.59
CA VAL A 14 8.48 -1.24 -1.44
C VAL A 14 8.23 -2.16 -2.63
N ILE A 15 8.41 -1.61 -3.83
CA ILE A 15 8.27 -2.35 -5.09
C ILE A 15 9.54 -2.28 -5.93
N VAL A 16 9.70 -3.23 -6.85
CA VAL A 16 10.74 -3.20 -7.89
C VAL A 16 10.10 -3.59 -9.23
N PRO A 17 10.12 -2.70 -10.24
CA PRO A 17 9.63 -3.03 -11.57
C PRO A 17 10.72 -3.75 -12.38
N ALA A 18 10.34 -4.81 -13.10
CA ALA A 18 11.23 -5.52 -14.03
C ALA A 18 11.40 -4.79 -15.38
N ALA A 19 10.58 -3.76 -15.65
CA ALA A 19 10.68 -2.88 -16.81
C ALA A 19 10.37 -1.42 -16.41
N SER A 20 10.99 -0.45 -17.09
CA SER A 20 10.71 0.98 -16.89
C SER A 20 9.35 1.35 -17.45
N GLY A 21 8.67 2.32 -16.82
CA GLY A 21 7.37 2.80 -17.27
C GLY A 21 6.56 3.44 -16.16
N ASN A 22 5.27 3.61 -16.41
CA ASN A 22 4.31 4.12 -15.45
C ASN A 22 3.55 2.94 -14.84
N LEU A 23 3.30 3.01 -13.54
CA LEU A 23 2.53 2.02 -12.80
C LEU A 23 1.16 2.59 -12.44
N ARG A 24 0.08 1.97 -12.91
CA ARG A 24 -1.28 2.29 -12.46
C ARG A 24 -1.63 1.37 -11.30
N ARG A 25 -1.98 1.93 -10.15
CA ARG A 25 -2.24 1.14 -8.94
C ARG A 25 -3.32 1.72 -8.05
N SER A 26 -3.94 0.86 -7.25
CA SER A 26 -4.79 1.24 -6.13
C SER A 26 -4.36 0.47 -4.88
N VAL A 27 -4.66 1.02 -3.72
CA VAL A 27 -4.41 0.35 -2.43
C VAL A 27 -5.69 0.39 -1.63
N ALA A 28 -6.10 -0.76 -1.10
CA ALA A 28 -7.16 -0.85 -0.12
C ALA A 28 -6.58 -1.42 1.17
N THR A 29 -7.11 -0.97 2.29
CA THR A 29 -6.71 -1.41 3.62
C THR A 29 -7.94 -1.74 4.43
N ASP A 30 -7.82 -2.78 5.24
CA ASP A 30 -8.86 -3.25 6.14
C ASP A 30 -8.21 -3.45 7.51
N PHE A 31 -8.86 -2.96 8.57
CA PHE A 31 -8.34 -3.07 9.92
C PHE A 31 -9.43 -3.20 10.99
N GLY A 32 -9.09 -3.91 12.05
CA GLY A 32 -9.97 -4.12 13.21
C GLY A 32 -9.34 -5.04 14.26
N ALA A 33 -9.95 -5.10 15.45
CA ALA A 33 -9.47 -5.90 16.55
C ALA A 33 -9.95 -7.36 16.47
N CYS A 34 -9.42 -8.21 17.34
CA CYS A 34 -9.93 -9.58 17.50
C CYS A 34 -11.43 -9.55 17.80
N ASN A 35 -12.21 -10.33 17.04
CA ASN A 35 -13.67 -10.45 17.08
C ASN A 35 -14.46 -9.34 16.37
N ASP A 36 -13.79 -8.34 15.78
CA ASP A 36 -14.44 -7.44 14.84
C ASP A 36 -14.56 -8.09 13.45
N LEU A 37 -15.49 -7.59 12.63
CA LEU A 37 -15.47 -7.93 11.21
C LEU A 37 -14.20 -7.34 10.59
N TYR A 38 -13.51 -8.14 9.78
CA TYR A 38 -12.25 -7.76 9.16
C TYR A 38 -12.34 -6.44 8.37
N ASN A 39 -13.47 -6.20 7.72
CA ASN A 39 -13.75 -5.00 6.91
C ASN A 39 -14.70 -4.00 7.63
N ALA A 40 -14.79 -4.05 8.96
CA ALA A 40 -15.58 -3.08 9.72
C ALA A 40 -15.02 -1.66 9.57
N THR A 41 -13.70 -1.55 9.48
CA THR A 41 -13.00 -0.31 9.17
C THR A 41 -12.10 -0.55 7.97
N SER A 42 -12.31 0.26 6.93
CA SER A 42 -11.57 0.15 5.67
C SER A 42 -11.22 1.54 5.17
N ASP A 43 -10.07 1.67 4.52
CA ASP A 43 -9.64 2.89 3.86
C ASP A 43 -8.98 2.52 2.51
N ALA A 44 -8.64 3.52 1.70
CA ALA A 44 -8.02 3.28 0.41
C ALA A 44 -7.26 4.51 -0.12
N ILE A 45 -6.17 4.23 -0.84
CA ILE A 45 -5.68 5.18 -1.84
C ILE A 45 -6.34 4.84 -3.16
N ALA A 46 -7.11 5.82 -3.65
CA ALA A 46 -7.77 5.75 -4.95
C ALA A 46 -6.76 5.44 -6.08
N GLU A 47 -7.30 4.93 -7.18
CA GLU A 47 -6.49 4.55 -8.33
C GLU A 47 -5.69 5.75 -8.87
N SER A 48 -4.37 5.58 -8.91
CA SER A 48 -3.42 6.62 -9.32
C SER A 48 -2.26 6.05 -10.11
N THR A 49 -1.51 6.94 -10.77
CA THR A 49 -0.38 6.59 -11.63
C THR A 49 0.92 7.06 -11.00
N VAL A 50 1.86 6.14 -10.78
CA VAL A 50 3.24 6.45 -10.42
C VAL A 50 4.04 6.55 -11.71
N VAL A 51 4.58 7.73 -12.00
CA VAL A 51 5.16 8.06 -13.30
C VAL A 51 6.67 7.81 -13.31
N GLY A 52 7.17 7.21 -14.39
CA GLY A 52 8.61 7.16 -14.66
C GLY A 52 9.42 6.22 -13.76
N LEU A 53 8.85 5.09 -13.37
CA LEU A 53 9.59 4.05 -12.66
C LEU A 53 10.70 3.48 -13.56
N THR A 54 11.83 3.14 -12.95
CA THR A 54 13.03 2.64 -13.63
C THR A 54 13.23 1.16 -13.33
N THR A 55 13.55 0.36 -14.35
CA THR A 55 13.86 -1.08 -14.21
C THR A 55 14.86 -1.35 -13.09
N ASN A 56 14.57 -2.33 -12.24
CA ASN A 56 15.44 -2.81 -11.15
C ASN A 56 15.83 -1.74 -10.12
N VAL A 57 15.02 -0.69 -9.97
CA VAL A 57 15.19 0.32 -8.91
C VAL A 57 14.10 0.12 -7.85
N LEU A 58 14.51 0.20 -6.57
CA LEU A 58 13.57 0.20 -5.44
C LEU A 58 12.74 1.48 -5.45
N GLU A 59 11.42 1.32 -5.47
CA GLU A 59 10.47 2.41 -5.33
C GLU A 59 9.71 2.28 -4.01
N CYS A 60 9.64 3.38 -3.26
CA CYS A 60 8.93 3.46 -1.98
C CYS A 60 7.60 4.20 -2.17
N LEU A 61 6.51 3.44 -2.23
CA LEU A 61 5.16 4.00 -2.31
C LEU A 61 4.67 4.41 -0.93
N ASP A 62 4.27 5.67 -0.80
CA ASP A 62 3.63 6.20 0.40
C ASP A 62 2.18 5.70 0.50
N LEU A 63 1.83 5.15 1.67
CA LEU A 63 0.52 4.60 1.99
C LEU A 63 -0.14 5.29 3.19
N ASP A 64 0.41 6.37 3.74
CA ASP A 64 -0.04 7.02 4.98
C ASP A 64 -1.55 7.30 4.97
N ASP A 65 -2.05 7.82 3.86
CA ASP A 65 -3.46 8.20 3.67
C ASP A 65 -4.43 7.00 3.63
N ALA A 66 -3.93 5.76 3.55
CA ALA A 66 -4.76 4.54 3.57
C ALA A 66 -4.93 3.96 4.98
N PHE A 67 -4.67 4.71 6.05
CA PHE A 67 -4.77 4.19 7.42
C PHE A 67 -5.49 5.14 8.37
N THR A 68 -6.46 5.89 7.86
CA THR A 68 -7.23 6.83 8.66
C THR A 68 -8.08 6.09 9.67
N GLY A 69 -7.85 6.30 10.97
CA GLY A 69 -8.67 5.71 12.04
C GLY A 69 -8.18 4.37 12.58
N ILE A 70 -6.99 3.92 12.16
CA ILE A 70 -6.32 2.77 12.78
C ILE A 70 -6.05 3.02 14.28
N ALA A 71 -6.24 1.99 15.10
CA ALA A 71 -6.11 2.05 16.55
C ALA A 71 -5.13 0.99 17.11
N ALA A 72 -4.80 1.13 18.39
CA ALA A 72 -3.99 0.15 19.11
C ALA A 72 -4.70 -1.21 19.17
N GLY A 73 -3.95 -2.28 18.94
CA GLY A 73 -4.48 -3.64 18.89
C GLY A 73 -5.09 -4.07 17.55
N ASP A 74 -5.27 -3.16 16.58
CA ASP A 74 -5.85 -3.51 15.28
C ASP A 74 -4.95 -4.45 14.47
N HIS A 75 -5.53 -5.48 13.87
CA HIS A 75 -4.90 -6.24 12.80
C HIS A 75 -5.08 -5.50 11.49
N VAL A 76 -4.02 -5.43 10.68
CA VAL A 76 -4.01 -4.66 9.43
C VAL A 76 -3.82 -5.60 8.25
N GLY A 77 -4.69 -5.46 7.26
CA GLY A 77 -4.46 -6.00 5.92
C GLY A 77 -4.29 -4.90 4.88
N VAL A 78 -3.50 -5.21 3.86
CA VAL A 78 -3.21 -4.31 2.74
C VAL A 78 -3.36 -5.08 1.44
N ALA A 79 -4.19 -4.56 0.55
CA ALA A 79 -4.37 -5.07 -0.80
C ALA A 79 -3.81 -4.05 -1.80
N PHE A 80 -2.62 -4.34 -2.33
CA PHE A 80 -2.04 -3.60 -3.44
C PHE A 80 -2.51 -4.21 -4.77
N THR A 81 -3.15 -3.40 -5.62
CA THR A 81 -3.63 -3.83 -6.93
C THR A 81 -2.99 -3.02 -8.03
N ARG A 82 -2.22 -3.68 -8.89
CA ARG A 82 -1.78 -3.12 -10.16
C ARG A 82 -2.88 -3.23 -11.22
N LYS A 83 -3.03 -2.21 -12.06
CA LYS A 83 -4.02 -2.13 -13.14
C LYS A 83 -3.35 -2.26 -14.50
N ALA A 84 -2.70 -3.40 -14.75
CA ALA A 84 -1.85 -3.61 -15.92
C ALA A 84 -2.57 -3.48 -17.28
N SER A 85 -3.91 -3.58 -17.32
CA SER A 85 -4.70 -3.37 -18.54
C SER A 85 -5.05 -1.90 -18.80
N HIS A 86 -4.71 -0.99 -17.89
CA HIS A 86 -5.01 0.43 -18.03
C HIS A 86 -4.01 1.10 -18.98
N ALA A 87 -4.46 2.01 -19.82
CA ALA A 87 -3.60 2.64 -20.84
C ALA A 87 -2.44 3.48 -20.25
N GLU A 88 -2.59 3.95 -19.01
CA GLU A 88 -1.52 4.66 -18.29
C GLU A 88 -0.55 3.74 -17.53
N ASP A 89 -0.83 2.43 -17.44
CA ASP A 89 0.15 1.45 -16.97
C ASP A 89 1.01 1.04 -18.17
N THR A 90 2.23 1.56 -18.24
CA THR A 90 3.13 1.34 -19.38
C THR A 90 4.29 0.40 -19.05
N ILE A 91 4.27 -0.22 -17.87
CA ILE A 91 5.23 -1.26 -17.50
C ILE A 91 4.80 -2.56 -18.21
N GLU A 92 5.59 -3.07 -19.14
CA GLU A 92 5.24 -4.30 -19.88
C GLU A 92 5.80 -5.59 -19.24
N ASP A 93 6.07 -5.57 -17.92
CA ASP A 93 6.66 -6.71 -17.19
C ASP A 93 6.19 -6.76 -15.72
N VAL A 94 6.70 -7.70 -14.93
CA VAL A 94 6.38 -7.92 -13.51
C VAL A 94 6.77 -6.72 -12.65
N VAL A 95 5.96 -6.45 -11.63
CA VAL A 95 6.32 -5.54 -10.52
C VAL A 95 6.34 -6.38 -9.25
N TYR A 96 7.52 -6.53 -8.66
CA TYR A 96 7.71 -7.28 -7.42
C TYR A 96 7.31 -6.40 -6.24
N VAL A 97 6.57 -6.96 -5.29
CA VAL A 97 6.31 -6.35 -3.98
C VAL A 97 7.27 -7.01 -2.99
N LEU A 98 8.14 -6.21 -2.36
CA LEU A 98 9.19 -6.72 -1.50
C LEU A 98 8.86 -6.60 -0.01
N GLU A 99 8.22 -5.49 0.36
CA GLU A 99 8.02 -5.16 1.76
C GLU A 99 6.79 -4.28 1.95
N PHE A 100 6.10 -4.50 3.07
CA PHE A 100 5.19 -3.55 3.68
C PHE A 100 5.73 -3.19 5.06
N TRP A 101 5.96 -1.90 5.29
CA TRP A 101 6.55 -1.38 6.53
C TRP A 101 5.70 -0.26 7.11
N MET A 102 5.55 -0.26 8.43
CA MET A 102 4.86 0.78 9.18
C MET A 102 5.75 1.30 10.32
N GLN A 103 5.76 2.61 10.49
CA GLN A 103 6.37 3.33 11.60
C GLN A 103 5.26 4.02 12.40
N TYR A 104 5.31 3.89 13.71
CA TYR A 104 4.33 4.44 14.64
C TYR A 104 5.00 5.04 15.87
N VAL A 105 4.28 5.92 16.57
CA VAL A 105 4.62 6.42 17.93
C VAL A 105 3.77 5.71 18.96
#